data_AF-A0A3D3JJ19-F1
#
_entry.id   AF-A0A3D3JJ19-F1
#
_cell.length_a   1.000
_cell.length_b   1.000
_cell.length_c   1.000
_cell.angle_alpha   90.00
_cell.angle_beta   90.00
_cell.angle_gamma   90.00
#
_symmetry.space_group_name_H-M   'P 1'
#
loop_
_entity.id
_entity.type
_entity.pdbx_description
1 polymer ?
#
loop_
_entity_poly.entity_id
_entity_poly.type
_entity_poly.pdbx_seq_one_letter_code
_entity_poly.pdbx_strand_id
1 'polypeptide(L)'
;VVFTIASVWSVRRVQDEWGHDPSIVVVDEAAAMSLVLLLPFAYWAWYWWCGAVVLFRIYDVQKPWPISVLNNRTEPWSVVADDLVAAVFTILTLQLGMLALQVLALGGLALSS
;
A
#
# COMPACT_ATOMS: atom_id res chain seq x y z
N VAL A 1 13.30 3.22 2.35
CA VAL A 1 14.71 2.96 1.96
C VAL A 1 15.28 1.72 2.65
N VAL A 2 15.42 1.69 3.98
CA VAL A 2 15.97 0.51 4.69
C VAL A 2 15.13 -0.74 4.44
N PHE A 3 13.80 -0.68 4.63
CA PHE A 3 12.91 -1.82 4.35
C PHE A 3 12.97 -2.28 2.90
N THR A 4 13.01 -1.34 1.94
CA THR A 4 13.16 -1.64 0.51
C THR A 4 14.45 -2.42 0.22
N ILE A 5 15.58 -1.98 0.76
CA ILE A 5 16.89 -2.66 0.58
C ILE A 5 16.87 -4.04 1.24
N ALA A 6 16.34 -4.13 2.46
CA ALA A 6 16.23 -5.39 3.20
C ALA A 6 15.32 -6.39 2.48
N SER A 7 14.20 -5.94 1.91
CA SER A 7 13.29 -6.76 1.14
C SER A 7 13.97 -7.29 -0.13
N VAL A 8 14.58 -6.44 -0.96
CA VAL A 8 15.30 -6.89 -2.17
C VAL A 8 16.41 -7.89 -1.83
N TRP A 9 17.15 -7.67 -0.74
CA TRP A 9 18.17 -8.61 -0.27
C TRP A 9 17.56 -9.96 0.16
N SER A 10 16.42 -9.92 0.87
CA SER A 10 15.71 -11.12 1.32
C SER A 10 15.16 -11.92 0.15
N VAL A 11 14.41 -11.29 -0.76
CA VAL A 11 13.85 -11.92 -1.97
C VAL A 11 14.96 -12.61 -2.79
N ARG A 12 16.09 -11.93 -3.02
CA ARG A 12 17.26 -12.50 -3.71
C ARG A 12 17.77 -13.80 -3.09
N ARG A 13 17.61 -13.98 -1.79
CA ARG A 13 18.18 -15.11 -1.04
C ARG A 13 17.25 -16.30 -0.95
N VAL A 14 15.94 -16.07 -1.06
CA VAL A 14 14.92 -17.13 -0.94
C VAL A 14 14.20 -17.45 -2.25
N GLN A 15 14.27 -16.61 -3.30
CA GLN A 15 13.53 -16.85 -4.54
C GLN A 15 13.91 -18.18 -5.22
N ASP A 16 15.16 -18.63 -5.08
CA ASP A 16 15.65 -19.84 -5.77
C ASP A 16 15.05 -21.11 -5.16
N GLU A 17 14.68 -21.07 -3.87
CA GLU A 17 14.09 -22.20 -3.14
C GLU A 17 12.56 -22.14 -3.07
N TRP A 18 11.99 -20.93 -2.98
CA TRP A 18 10.56 -20.70 -2.72
C TRP A 18 9.77 -20.23 -3.94
N GLY A 19 10.44 -19.96 -5.06
CA GLY A 19 9.84 -19.44 -6.28
C GLY A 19 9.70 -17.92 -6.29
N HIS A 20 9.00 -17.43 -7.32
CA HIS A 20 8.78 -16.00 -7.52
C HIS A 20 7.75 -15.47 -6.51
N ASP A 21 8.01 -14.28 -5.94
CA ASP A 21 7.19 -13.65 -4.90
C ASP A 21 6.98 -14.53 -3.65
N PRO A 22 8.05 -14.79 -2.87
CA PRO A 22 7.98 -15.69 -1.72
C PRO A 22 7.16 -15.06 -0.60
N SER A 23 6.01 -15.67 -0.25
CA SER A 23 5.13 -15.21 0.83
C SER A 23 5.74 -15.17 2.23
N ILE A 24 6.97 -15.66 2.39
CA ILE A 24 7.77 -15.58 3.64
C ILE A 24 8.46 -14.21 3.80
N VAL A 25 8.63 -13.46 2.71
CA VAL A 25 9.15 -12.10 2.75
C VAL A 25 7.97 -11.18 3.01
N VAL A 26 7.95 -10.56 4.19
CA VAL A 26 6.91 -9.59 4.63
C VAL A 26 7.51 -8.17 4.79
N VAL A 27 8.79 -8.04 4.44
CA VAL A 27 9.57 -6.79 4.63
C VAL A 27 9.23 -5.74 3.57
N ASP A 28 8.79 -6.18 2.40
CA ASP A 28 8.11 -5.40 1.36
C ASP A 28 6.79 -4.78 1.87
N GLU A 29 5.94 -5.55 2.53
CA GLU A 29 4.70 -5.03 3.13
C GLU A 29 5.00 -3.96 4.20
N ALA A 30 6.05 -4.16 4.99
CA ALA A 30 6.51 -3.17 5.95
C ALA A 30 7.04 -1.90 5.25
N ALA A 31 7.70 -2.03 4.09
CA ALA A 31 8.11 -0.90 3.27
C ALA A 31 6.90 -0.13 2.74
N ALA A 32 5.90 -0.83 2.22
CA ALA A 32 4.63 -0.28 1.74
C ALA A 32 3.87 0.45 2.85
N MET A 33 3.68 -0.17 4.00
CA MET A 33 2.99 0.43 5.14
C MET A 33 3.75 1.66 5.67
N SER A 34 5.08 1.65 5.67
CA SER A 34 5.86 2.83 6.07
C SER A 34 5.55 4.06 5.20
N LEU A 35 5.18 3.87 3.93
CA LEU A 35 4.77 4.96 3.03
C LEU A 35 3.42 5.54 3.46
N VAL A 36 2.46 4.69 3.84
CA VAL A 36 1.14 5.13 4.32
C VAL A 36 1.27 5.95 5.61
N LEU A 37 2.20 5.57 6.49
CA LEU A 37 2.46 6.25 7.76
C LEU A 37 3.13 7.61 7.64
N LEU A 38 3.62 7.99 6.46
CA LEU A 38 4.12 9.35 6.24
C LEU A 38 2.99 10.38 6.17
N LEU A 39 1.73 9.95 6.07
CA LEU A 39 0.61 10.86 5.89
C LEU A 39 0.05 11.35 7.22
N PRO A 40 -0.26 12.66 7.35
CA PRO A 40 -0.75 13.23 8.60
C PRO A 40 -2.01 12.56 9.16
N PHE A 41 -2.93 12.12 8.28
CA PHE A 41 -4.19 11.50 8.70
C PHE A 41 -3.98 10.19 9.47
N ALA A 42 -2.86 9.49 9.23
CA ALA A 42 -2.56 8.24 9.92
C ALA A 42 -2.47 8.46 11.45
N TYR A 43 -2.15 9.68 11.89
CA TYR A 43 -2.02 10.01 13.31
C TYR A 43 -3.30 10.56 13.94
N TRP A 44 -4.38 10.75 13.18
CA TRP A 44 -5.61 11.35 13.70
C TRP A 44 -6.46 10.36 14.49
N ALA A 45 -6.48 9.10 14.07
CA ALA A 45 -7.22 8.05 14.75
C ALA A 45 -6.74 6.65 14.35
N TRP A 46 -6.90 5.69 15.26
CA TRP A 46 -6.50 4.30 15.06
C TRP A 46 -7.21 3.62 13.90
N TYR A 47 -8.46 3.99 13.59
CA TYR A 47 -9.23 3.36 12.51
C TYR A 47 -8.63 3.62 11.12
N TRP A 48 -7.83 4.66 10.93
CA TRP A 48 -7.08 4.89 9.69
C TRP A 48 -6.04 3.82 9.45
N TRP A 49 -5.46 3.25 10.51
CA TRP A 49 -4.52 2.13 10.41
C TRP A 49 -5.24 0.87 9.94
N CYS A 50 -6.41 0.58 10.53
CA CYS A 50 -7.23 -0.54 10.10
C CYS A 50 -7.67 -0.38 8.64
N GLY A 51 -8.13 0.80 8.25
CA GLY A 51 -8.50 1.11 6.86
C GLY A 51 -7.33 0.95 5.90
N ALA A 52 -6.14 1.43 6.27
CA ALA A 52 -4.93 1.28 5.48
C ALA A 52 -4.54 -0.19 5.27
N VAL A 53 -4.49 -1.00 6.33
CA VAL A 53 -4.14 -2.42 6.23
C VAL A 53 -5.15 -3.18 5.36
N VAL A 54 -6.44 -2.93 5.54
CA VAL A 54 -7.50 -3.59 4.76
C VAL A 54 -7.41 -3.21 3.28
N LEU A 55 -7.32 -1.91 2.97
CA LEU A 55 -7.21 -1.44 1.59
C LEU A 55 -5.93 -1.91 0.92
N PHE A 56 -4.80 -1.86 1.63
CA PHE A 56 -3.53 -2.38 1.15
C PHE A 56 -3.65 -3.84 0.73
N ARG A 57 -4.23 -4.69 1.59
CA ARG A 57 -4.45 -6.10 1.26
C ARG A 57 -5.41 -6.32 0.09
N ILE A 58 -6.42 -5.47 -0.06
CA ILE A 58 -7.28 -5.53 -1.24
C ILE A 58 -6.47 -5.26 -2.51
N TYR A 59 -5.62 -4.23 -2.53
CA TYR A 59 -4.82 -3.89 -3.71
C TYR A 59 -3.69 -4.88 -4.00
N ASP A 60 -3.03 -5.36 -2.96
CA ASP A 60 -1.97 -6.37 -3.04
C ASP A 60 -2.50 -7.70 -3.60
N VAL A 61 -3.67 -8.17 -3.15
CA VAL A 61 -4.28 -9.40 -3.65
C VAL A 61 -4.88 -9.23 -5.05
N GLN A 62 -5.58 -8.11 -5.31
CA GLN A 62 -6.26 -7.91 -6.60
C GLN A 62 -5.31 -7.50 -7.72
N LYS A 63 -4.17 -6.88 -7.39
CA LYS A 63 -3.18 -6.30 -8.31
C LYS A 63 -3.83 -5.59 -9.52
N PRO A 64 -4.74 -4.60 -9.33
CA PRO A 64 -5.33 -3.88 -10.45
C PRO A 64 -4.26 -3.23 -11.32
N TRP A 65 -4.54 -3.06 -12.61
CA TRP A 65 -3.64 -2.32 -13.51
C TRP A 65 -3.37 -0.93 -12.92
N PRO A 66 -2.10 -0.46 -12.83
CA PRO A 66 -0.89 -0.98 -13.48
C PRO A 66 -0.03 -1.96 -12.65
N ILE A 67 -0.46 -2.38 -11.45
CA ILE A 67 0.30 -3.31 -10.58
C ILE A 67 0.60 -4.61 -11.32
N SER A 68 -0.40 -5.17 -12.01
CA SER A 68 -0.27 -6.42 -12.76
C SER A 68 0.78 -6.41 -13.88
N VAL A 69 1.31 -5.24 -14.31
CA VAL A 69 2.34 -5.14 -15.35
C VAL A 69 3.68 -5.72 -14.86
N LEU A 70 3.93 -5.64 -13.55
CA LEU A 70 5.16 -6.08 -12.92
C LEU A 70 5.19 -7.59 -12.64
N ASN A 71 4.05 -8.27 -12.62
CA ASN A 71 3.94 -9.75 -12.49
C ASN A 71 4.72 -10.51 -13.58
N ASN A 72 4.96 -9.89 -14.74
CA ASN A 72 5.74 -10.51 -15.82
C ASN A 72 7.26 -10.39 -15.61
N ARG A 73 7.72 -9.72 -14.55
CA ARG A 73 9.13 -9.52 -14.24
C ARG A 73 9.56 -10.46 -13.12
N THR A 74 10.57 -11.27 -13.38
CA THR A 74 11.16 -12.19 -12.39
C THR A 74 12.22 -11.54 -11.50
N GLU A 75 12.42 -10.22 -11.60
CA GLU A 75 13.49 -9.53 -10.88
C GLU A 75 13.10 -9.27 -9.41
N PRO A 76 14.00 -9.46 -8.43
CA PRO A 76 13.66 -9.29 -7.01
C PRO A 76 13.10 -7.93 -6.59
N TRP A 77 13.35 -6.88 -7.37
CA TRP A 77 12.79 -5.56 -7.11
C TRP A 77 11.34 -5.40 -7.58
N SER A 78 10.85 -6.26 -8.50
CA SER A 78 9.46 -6.20 -8.97
C SER A 78 8.49 -6.49 -7.84
N VAL A 79 8.82 -7.45 -6.97
CA VAL A 79 8.05 -7.77 -5.75
C VAL A 79 7.87 -6.54 -4.87
N VAL A 80 8.97 -5.83 -4.58
CA VAL A 80 8.90 -4.61 -3.75
C VAL A 80 8.18 -3.48 -4.48
N ALA A 81 8.29 -3.40 -5.80
CA ALA A 81 7.60 -2.40 -6.59
C ALA A 81 6.09 -2.63 -6.62
N ASP A 82 5.62 -3.88 -6.69
CA ASP A 82 4.20 -4.25 -6.62
C ASP A 82 3.56 -3.71 -5.35
N ASP A 83 4.15 -4.01 -4.20
CA ASP A 83 3.69 -3.58 -2.88
C ASP A 83 3.71 -2.06 -2.72
N LEU A 84 4.75 -1.40 -3.23
CA LEU A 84 4.82 0.06 -3.21
C LEU A 84 3.73 0.69 -4.06
N VAL A 85 3.39 0.12 -5.23
CA VAL A 85 2.28 0.60 -6.04
C VAL A 85 0.96 0.35 -5.31
N ALA A 86 0.74 -0.83 -4.72
CA ALA A 86 -0.44 -1.12 -3.89
C ALA A 86 -0.59 -0.13 -2.71
N ALA A 87 0.51 0.27 -2.08
CA ALA A 87 0.51 1.31 -1.06
C ALA A 87 0.09 2.68 -1.60
N VAL A 88 0.54 3.06 -2.80
CA VAL A 88 0.12 4.31 -3.45
C VAL A 88 -1.38 4.31 -3.72
N PHE A 89 -1.95 3.20 -4.24
CA PHE A 89 -3.39 3.07 -4.42
C PHE A 89 -4.15 3.19 -3.10
N THR A 90 -3.66 2.54 -2.04
CA THR A 90 -4.20 2.66 -0.69
C THR A 90 -4.26 4.10 -0.21
N ILE A 91 -3.16 4.84 -0.36
CA ILE A 91 -3.04 6.25 0.02
C ILE A 91 -4.05 7.10 -0.73
N LEU A 92 -4.12 6.95 -2.05
CA LEU A 92 -5.02 7.73 -2.89
C LEU A 92 -6.48 7.48 -2.52
N THR A 93 -6.87 6.22 -2.30
CA THR A 93 -8.23 5.86 -1.91
C THR A 93 -8.61 6.43 -0.55
N LEU A 94 -7.72 6.37 0.44
CA LEU A 94 -7.95 6.99 1.75
C LEU A 94 -8.10 8.52 1.66
N GLN A 95 -7.23 9.18 0.90
CA GLN A 95 -7.30 10.63 0.70
C GLN A 95 -8.57 11.05 -0.02
N LEU A 96 -8.97 10.34 -1.08
CA LEU A 96 -10.20 10.63 -1.81
C LEU A 96 -11.44 10.41 -0.94
N GLY A 97 -11.47 9.33 -0.14
CA GLY A 97 -12.55 9.08 0.81
C GLY A 97 -12.66 10.18 1.86
N MET A 98 -11.52 10.61 2.42
CA MET A 98 -11.48 11.72 3.37
C MET A 98 -11.95 13.04 2.74
N LEU A 99 -11.49 13.36 1.53
CA LEU A 99 -11.89 14.57 0.81
C LEU A 99 -13.40 14.56 0.52
N ALA A 100 -13.96 13.42 0.10
CA ALA A 100 -15.39 13.28 -0.14
C ALA A 100 -16.20 13.54 1.13
N LEU A 101 -15.77 12.99 2.27
CA LEU A 101 -16.42 13.22 3.57
C LEU A 101 -16.36 14.70 3.98
N GLN A 102 -15.24 15.39 3.75
CA GLN A 102 -15.11 16.82 4.03
C GLN A 102 -16.06 17.66 3.16
N VAL A 103 -16.14 17.37 1.86
CA VAL A 103 -17.05 18.08 0.93
C VAL A 103 -18.51 17.88 1.34
N LEU A 104 -18.91 16.64 1.69
CA LEU A 104 -20.26 16.34 2.15
C LEU A 104 -20.61 17.06 3.46
N ALA A 105 -19.67 17.09 4.42
CA ALA A 105 -19.86 17.80 5.68
C ALA A 105 -20.04 19.31 5.48
N LEU A 106 -19.22 19.93 4.62
CA LEU A 106 -19.34 21.36 4.28
C LEU A 106 -20.65 21.68 3.56
N GLY A 107 -21.08 20.82 2.62
CA GLY A 107 -22.36 20.98 1.92
C GLY A 107 -23.56 20.85 2.86
N GLY A 108 -23.51 19.94 3.84
CA GLY A 108 -24.56 19.79 4.85
C GLY A 108 -24.72 21.02 5.74
N LEU A 109 -23.61 21.65 6.14
CA LEU A 109 -23.64 22.89 6.92
C LEU A 109 -24.26 24.05 6.12
N ALA A 110 -23.93 24.18 4.84
CA ALA A 110 -24.45 25.25 3.98
C ALA A 110 -25.97 25.15 3.70
N LEU A 111 -26.56 23.95 3.77
CA LEU A 111 -28.02 23.77 3.62
C LEU A 111 -28.80 24.01 4.91
N SER A 112 -28.10 24.14 6.05
CA SER A 112 -28.70 24.32 7.38
C SER A 112 -28.73 25.77 7.86
N SER A 113 -28.16 26.71 7.09
CA SER A 113 -28.11 28.16 7.33
C SER A 113 -29.03 28.92 6.38
#